data_AF-A0A1G7DJU8-F1
#
_entry.id   AF-A0A1G7DJU8-F1
#
_cell.length_a   1.000
_cell.length_b   1.000
_cell.length_c   1.000
_cell.angle_alpha   90.00
_cell.angle_beta   90.00
_cell.angle_gamma   90.00
#
_symmetry.space_group_name_H-M   'P 1'
#
loop_
_entity.id
_entity.type
_entity.pdbx_description
1 polymer ?
#
loop_
_entity_poly.entity_id
_entity_poly.type
_entity_poly.pdbx_seq_one_letter_code
_entity_poly.pdbx_strand_id
1 'polypeptide(L)'
;MTHPNNSYFSNKVQEIHADLNGKITQSSNTIIELSVGQNLFDVHPFFESLKDELTDGSTNSLAFPCVQLDIINSDVICDITIKKEIGFLAILLFDYSSHYEHLHDAAQEKKKAMLNEQAYELTTKYSEEKRAYFEYIQDRIDAKIVQKLQDIVSDIEKLQKTNLDEKQTALLKKIKDNSTLLHQKSIQLKDDVRNDLN
;
A
#
# COMPACT_ATOMS: atom_id res chain seq x y z
N MET A 1 -34.69 43.80 23.55
CA MET A 1 -34.49 42.39 23.96
C MET A 1 -35.19 41.51 22.95
N THR A 2 -34.64 40.31 22.69
CA THR A 2 -35.04 39.22 21.73
C THR A 2 -34.41 39.37 20.33
N HIS A 3 -33.65 38.44 19.74
CA HIS A 3 -32.93 37.21 20.12
C HIS A 3 -31.68 37.14 19.20
N PRO A 4 -30.52 36.59 19.60
CA PRO A 4 -29.45 36.33 18.65
C PRO A 4 -29.85 35.12 17.79
N ASN A 5 -29.96 35.33 16.47
CA ASN A 5 -30.22 34.26 15.50
C ASN A 5 -29.02 33.30 15.51
N ASN A 6 -29.14 32.23 16.29
CA ASN A 6 -28.12 31.20 16.43
C ASN A 6 -28.23 30.24 15.25
N SER A 7 -27.69 30.64 14.09
CA SER A 7 -27.69 29.80 12.89
C SER A 7 -26.46 28.88 12.87
N TYR A 8 -26.52 27.79 13.62
CA TYR A 8 -25.48 26.74 13.54
C TYR A 8 -25.53 25.94 12.22
N PHE A 9 -26.62 26.04 11.45
CA PHE A 9 -26.84 25.27 10.22
C PHE A 9 -26.61 26.05 8.91
N SER A 10 -26.64 27.38 8.88
CA SER A 10 -26.65 28.11 7.59
C SER A 10 -25.37 27.98 6.77
N ASN A 11 -24.24 27.65 7.39
CA ASN A 11 -22.96 27.63 6.66
C ASN A 11 -22.59 26.23 6.15
N LYS A 12 -23.38 25.21 6.47
CA LYS A 12 -23.16 23.81 6.04
C LYS A 12 -24.21 23.32 5.05
N VAL A 13 -25.21 24.15 4.74
CA VAL A 13 -26.30 23.79 3.84
C VAL A 13 -26.45 24.90 2.82
N GLN A 14 -26.51 24.54 1.55
CA GLN A 14 -26.91 25.44 0.47
C GLN A 14 -28.18 24.96 -0.18
N GLU A 15 -29.12 25.89 -0.31
CA GLU A 15 -30.37 25.68 -1.04
C GLU A 15 -30.28 26.37 -2.39
N ILE A 16 -30.64 25.64 -3.45
CA ILE A 16 -30.67 26.13 -4.82
C ILE A 16 -32.04 25.79 -5.39
N HIS A 17 -32.72 26.79 -5.93
CA HIS A 17 -33.92 26.59 -6.74
C HIS A 17 -33.58 26.84 -8.20
N ALA A 18 -33.99 25.92 -9.06
CA ALA A 18 -33.85 26.05 -10.50
C ALA A 18 -35.18 25.75 -11.20
N ASP A 19 -35.38 26.29 -12.39
CA ASP A 19 -36.51 25.86 -13.22
C ASP A 19 -36.27 24.45 -13.78
N LEU A 20 -37.30 23.88 -14.44
CA LEU A 20 -37.21 22.55 -15.04
C LEU A 20 -36.19 22.46 -16.20
N ASN A 21 -35.71 23.59 -16.72
CA ASN A 21 -34.66 23.67 -17.74
C ASN A 21 -33.25 23.84 -17.14
N GLY A 22 -33.14 23.81 -15.81
CA GLY A 22 -31.88 23.96 -15.08
C GLY A 22 -31.45 25.41 -14.84
N LYS A 23 -32.27 26.41 -15.18
CA LYS A 23 -31.93 27.82 -14.94
C LYS A 23 -32.12 28.16 -13.46
N ILE A 24 -31.06 28.59 -12.80
CA ILE A 24 -31.07 28.94 -11.37
C ILE A 24 -31.95 30.17 -11.16
N THR A 25 -32.97 30.04 -10.31
CA THR A 25 -33.89 31.12 -9.94
C THR A 25 -33.52 31.73 -8.59
N GLN A 26 -32.97 30.92 -7.67
CA GLN A 26 -32.54 31.36 -6.36
C GLN A 26 -31.41 30.47 -5.84
N SER A 27 -30.46 31.05 -5.10
CA SER A 27 -29.49 30.28 -4.32
C SER A 27 -29.10 31.01 -3.05
N SER A 28 -28.85 30.26 -1.96
CA SER A 28 -28.31 30.82 -0.72
C SER A 28 -26.80 31.11 -0.78
N ASN A 29 -26.09 30.59 -1.79
CA ASN A 29 -24.65 30.80 -2.01
C ASN A 29 -23.78 30.59 -0.75
N THR A 30 -24.11 29.59 0.06
CA THR A 30 -23.46 29.31 1.34
C THR A 30 -22.28 28.34 1.24
N ILE A 31 -22.24 27.47 0.22
CA ILE A 31 -21.15 26.49 -0.02
C ILE A 31 -20.40 26.85 -1.31
N ILE A 32 -21.14 27.12 -2.39
CA ILE A 32 -20.66 27.48 -3.73
C ILE A 32 -21.36 28.76 -4.18
N GLU A 33 -20.62 29.66 -4.80
CA GLU A 33 -21.19 30.87 -5.39
C GLU A 33 -21.83 30.58 -6.75
N LEU A 34 -23.15 30.73 -6.84
CA LEU A 34 -23.93 30.56 -8.06
C LEU A 34 -24.63 31.86 -8.46
N SER A 35 -24.63 32.15 -9.76
CA SER A 35 -25.31 33.32 -10.31
C SER A 35 -26.75 32.98 -10.72
N VAL A 36 -27.70 33.82 -10.31
CA VAL A 36 -29.10 33.71 -10.76
C VAL A 36 -29.16 33.87 -12.27
N GLY A 37 -29.85 32.95 -12.95
CA GLY A 37 -29.97 32.90 -14.41
C GLY A 37 -28.91 32.05 -15.10
N GLN A 38 -27.88 31.57 -14.39
CA GLN A 38 -26.95 30.57 -14.89
C GLN A 38 -27.65 29.20 -15.02
N ASN A 39 -27.20 28.38 -15.96
CA ASN A 39 -27.69 27.01 -16.08
C ASN A 39 -26.90 26.09 -15.16
N LEU A 40 -27.60 25.38 -14.27
CA LEU A 40 -27.04 24.39 -13.35
C LEU A 40 -26.29 23.28 -14.06
N PHE A 41 -26.76 22.85 -15.24
CA PHE A 41 -26.10 21.81 -16.02
C PHE A 41 -24.75 22.25 -16.56
N ASP A 42 -24.53 23.56 -16.73
CA ASP A 42 -23.24 24.12 -17.15
C ASP A 42 -22.32 24.44 -15.97
N VAL A 43 -22.80 24.31 -14.72
CA VAL A 43 -22.03 24.60 -13.49
C VAL A 43 -21.05 23.47 -13.17
N HIS A 44 -21.48 22.22 -13.28
CA HIS A 44 -20.63 21.06 -12.96
C HIS A 44 -21.07 19.81 -13.76
N PRO A 45 -20.12 18.98 -14.24
CA PRO A 45 -20.43 17.75 -14.99
C PRO A 45 -21.36 16.78 -14.25
N PHE A 46 -21.34 16.80 -12.92
CA PHE A 46 -22.31 16.06 -12.10
C PHE A 46 -23.76 16.43 -12.46
N PHE A 47 -24.09 17.72 -12.51
CA PHE A 47 -25.44 18.15 -12.84
C PHE A 47 -25.78 17.88 -14.30
N GLU A 48 -24.83 18.09 -15.22
CA GLU A 48 -24.98 17.74 -16.63
C GLU A 48 -25.40 16.27 -16.81
N SER A 49 -24.76 15.36 -16.08
CA SER A 49 -25.04 13.92 -16.15
C SER A 49 -26.47 13.56 -15.71
N LEU A 50 -27.09 14.40 -14.88
CA LEU A 50 -28.45 14.18 -14.36
C LEU A 50 -29.53 14.90 -15.18
N LYS A 51 -29.15 15.59 -16.26
CA LYS A 51 -30.08 16.39 -17.07
C LYS A 51 -31.27 15.57 -17.55
N ASP A 52 -31.02 14.42 -18.17
CA ASP A 52 -32.07 13.58 -18.71
C ASP A 52 -33.00 13.08 -17.59
N GLU A 53 -32.43 12.59 -16.48
CA GLU A 53 -33.19 12.07 -15.33
C GLU A 53 -34.06 13.13 -14.63
N LEU A 54 -33.57 14.36 -14.53
CA LEU A 54 -34.31 15.48 -13.95
C LEU A 54 -35.41 16.00 -14.90
N THR A 55 -35.20 15.87 -16.21
CA THR A 55 -36.17 16.27 -17.24
C THR A 55 -37.27 15.23 -17.47
N ASP A 56 -36.98 13.93 -17.47
CA ASP A 56 -37.88 12.85 -17.94
C ASP A 56 -39.06 12.50 -16.99
N GLY A 57 -39.26 13.26 -15.90
CA GLY A 57 -40.51 13.24 -15.13
C GLY A 57 -40.80 11.94 -14.36
N SER A 58 -39.93 10.94 -14.43
CA SER A 58 -40.06 9.66 -13.74
C SER A 58 -39.60 9.72 -12.27
N THR A 59 -38.70 10.65 -11.93
CA THR A 59 -38.08 10.72 -10.61
C THR A 59 -38.43 12.02 -9.87
N ASN A 60 -39.03 11.89 -8.68
CA ASN A 60 -39.45 13.02 -7.85
C ASN A 60 -38.40 13.45 -6.82
N SER A 61 -37.47 12.56 -6.45
CA SER A 61 -36.43 12.84 -5.47
C SER A 61 -35.21 11.97 -5.75
N LEU A 62 -34.03 12.59 -5.71
CA LEU A 62 -32.72 11.96 -5.83
C LEU A 62 -31.86 12.39 -4.65
N ALA A 63 -31.04 11.47 -4.13
CA ALA A 63 -30.10 11.74 -3.07
C ALA A 63 -28.77 11.06 -3.39
N PHE A 64 -27.72 11.86 -3.48
CA PHE A 64 -26.37 11.45 -3.83
C PHE A 64 -25.44 11.80 -2.67
N PRO A 65 -25.00 10.83 -1.86
CA PRO A 65 -24.02 11.08 -0.83
C PRO A 65 -22.61 11.21 -1.42
N CYS A 66 -21.75 11.99 -0.77
CA CYS A 66 -20.31 12.10 -1.07
C CYS A 66 -19.98 12.54 -2.51
N VAL A 67 -20.66 13.57 -3.01
CA VAL A 67 -20.35 14.17 -4.31
C VAL A 67 -19.26 15.21 -4.16
N GLN A 68 -18.14 15.01 -4.83
CA GLN A 68 -17.09 16.01 -4.97
C GLN A 68 -17.48 17.01 -6.06
N LEU A 69 -17.53 18.29 -5.70
CA LEU A 69 -17.82 19.40 -6.60
C LEU A 69 -16.56 20.27 -6.75
N ASP A 70 -15.98 20.25 -7.94
CA ASP A 70 -14.81 21.05 -8.31
C ASP A 70 -15.27 22.26 -9.14
N ILE A 71 -15.62 23.37 -8.48
CA ILE A 71 -16.12 24.57 -9.16
C ILE A 71 -15.14 25.71 -8.91
N ILE A 72 -14.37 26.07 -9.95
CA ILE A 72 -13.42 27.20 -10.18
C ILE A 72 -12.62 27.78 -8.98
N ASN A 73 -13.17 27.89 -7.77
CA ASN A 73 -12.52 28.33 -6.53
C ASN A 73 -12.89 27.50 -5.27
N SER A 74 -13.63 26.39 -5.40
CA SER A 74 -14.04 25.53 -4.27
C SER A 74 -13.98 24.05 -4.66
N ASP A 75 -13.25 23.25 -3.89
CA ASP A 75 -13.28 21.79 -3.89
C ASP A 75 -14.00 21.37 -2.59
N VAL A 76 -15.20 20.83 -2.73
CA VAL A 76 -16.07 20.50 -1.60
C VAL A 76 -16.69 19.13 -1.81
N ILE A 77 -16.70 18.32 -0.74
CA ILE A 77 -17.39 17.03 -0.71
C ILE A 77 -18.72 17.21 0.02
N CYS A 78 -19.81 17.08 -0.74
CA CYS A 78 -21.15 17.35 -0.22
C CYS A 78 -22.16 16.24 -0.56
N ASP A 79 -23.16 16.10 0.28
CA ASP A 79 -24.33 15.29 -0.04
C ASP A 79 -25.33 16.15 -0.79
N ILE A 80 -25.79 15.68 -1.95
CA ILE A 80 -26.69 16.41 -2.83
C ILE A 80 -28.05 15.74 -2.83
N THR A 81 -29.08 16.47 -2.41
CA THR A 81 -30.47 16.02 -2.54
C THR A 81 -31.20 16.91 -3.54
N ILE A 82 -31.79 16.30 -4.56
CA ILE A 82 -32.56 17.00 -5.58
C ILE A 82 -34.01 16.53 -5.48
N LYS A 83 -34.94 17.46 -5.25
CA LYS A 83 -36.37 17.20 -5.29
C LYS A 83 -37.01 17.98 -6.43
N LYS A 84 -37.89 17.30 -7.16
CA LYS A 84 -38.71 17.91 -8.20
C LYS A 84 -40.04 18.33 -7.57
N GLU A 85 -40.26 19.63 -7.49
CA GLU A 85 -41.50 20.23 -7.01
C GLU A 85 -42.31 20.78 -8.21
N ILE A 86 -43.56 21.17 -7.96
CA ILE A 86 -44.45 21.67 -9.02
C ILE A 86 -43.87 22.98 -9.60
N GLY A 87 -43.25 22.87 -10.77
CA GLY A 87 -42.71 24.00 -11.53
C GLY A 87 -41.26 24.38 -11.25
N PHE A 88 -40.56 23.70 -10.33
CA PHE A 88 -39.15 23.97 -10.01
C PHE A 88 -38.42 22.75 -9.43
N LEU A 89 -37.08 22.80 -9.47
CA LEU A 89 -36.17 21.86 -8.84
C LEU A 89 -35.63 22.49 -7.55
N ALA A 90 -35.79 21.79 -6.43
CA ALA A 90 -35.21 22.13 -5.14
C ALA A 90 -33.97 21.27 -4.90
N ILE A 91 -32.80 21.88 -4.83
CA ILE A 91 -31.52 21.21 -4.63
C ILE A 91 -30.95 21.66 -3.29
N LEU A 92 -30.58 20.69 -2.47
CA LEU A 92 -29.93 20.89 -1.19
C LEU A 92 -28.53 20.28 -1.25
N LEU A 93 -27.53 21.09 -0.94
CA LEU A 93 -26.15 20.66 -0.78
C LEU A 93 -25.83 20.67 0.72
N PHE A 94 -25.32 19.57 1.26
CA PHE A 94 -24.87 19.46 2.64
C PHE A 94 -23.36 19.28 2.68
N ASP A 95 -22.63 20.22 3.27
CA ASP A 95 -21.18 20.11 3.44
C ASP A 95 -20.84 19.11 4.57
N TYR A 96 -20.39 17.93 4.14
CA TYR A 96 -19.86 16.87 4.99
C TYR A 96 -18.36 16.67 4.78
N SER A 97 -17.65 17.61 4.17
CA SER A 97 -16.22 17.49 3.82
C SER A 97 -15.39 17.03 5.03
N SER A 98 -15.55 17.71 6.18
CA SER A 98 -14.87 17.33 7.43
C SER A 98 -15.16 15.91 7.94
N HIS A 99 -16.34 15.36 7.68
CA HIS A 99 -16.70 14.00 8.09
C HIS A 99 -16.04 12.97 7.16
N TYR A 100 -16.09 13.23 5.85
CA TYR A 100 -15.48 12.38 4.85
C TYR A 100 -13.95 12.42 4.90
N GLU A 101 -13.34 13.57 5.16
CA GLU A 101 -11.89 13.71 5.37
C GLU A 101 -11.41 12.85 6.55
N HIS A 102 -12.06 12.95 7.71
CA HIS A 102 -11.68 12.12 8.86
C HIS A 102 -11.85 10.62 8.62
N LEU A 103 -12.93 10.22 7.94
CA LEU A 103 -13.13 8.81 7.57
C LEU A 103 -12.09 8.34 6.55
N HIS A 104 -11.74 9.20 5.59
CA HIS A 104 -10.71 8.92 4.61
C HIS A 104 -9.36 8.74 5.29
N ASP A 105 -8.96 9.67 6.16
CA ASP A 105 -7.71 9.64 6.90
C ASP A 105 -7.59 8.39 7.76
N ALA A 106 -8.64 8.05 8.52
CA ALA A 106 -8.68 6.83 9.32
C ALA A 106 -8.54 5.56 8.46
N ALA A 107 -9.19 5.53 7.29
CA ALA A 107 -9.06 4.42 6.34
C ALA A 107 -7.64 4.34 5.75
N GLN A 108 -7.01 5.48 5.45
CA GLN A 108 -5.62 5.54 4.96
C GLN A 108 -4.63 5.09 6.03
N GLU A 109 -4.81 5.54 7.28
CA GLU A 109 -3.98 5.11 8.41
C GLU A 109 -4.08 3.60 8.61
N LYS A 110 -5.29 3.04 8.58
CA LYS A 110 -5.49 1.58 8.65
C LYS A 110 -4.79 0.85 7.51
N LYS A 111 -4.91 1.33 6.27
CA LYS A 111 -4.22 0.73 5.12
C LYS A 111 -2.70 0.78 5.28
N LYS A 112 -2.16 1.91 5.73
CA LYS A 112 -0.73 2.10 5.98
C LYS A 112 -0.23 1.16 7.07
N ALA A 113 -1.00 0.98 8.14
CA ALA A 113 -0.69 0.02 9.20
C ALA A 113 -0.62 -1.42 8.67
N MET A 114 -1.62 -1.86 7.88
CA MET A 114 -1.63 -3.20 7.28
C MET A 114 -0.46 -3.42 6.32
N LEU A 115 -0.09 -2.42 5.51
CA LEU A 115 1.06 -2.51 4.61
C LEU A 115 2.38 -2.63 5.38
N ASN A 116 2.53 -1.89 6.47
CA ASN A 116 3.72 -1.97 7.32
C ASN A 116 3.84 -3.33 8.00
N GLU A 117 2.73 -3.89 8.48
CA GLU A 117 2.69 -5.23 9.06
C GLU A 117 3.11 -6.29 8.03
N GLN A 118 2.56 -6.25 6.82
CA GLN A 118 2.93 -7.18 5.74
C GLN A 118 4.41 -7.05 5.35
N ALA A 119 4.94 -5.82 5.26
CA ALA A 119 6.35 -5.60 4.97
C ALA A 119 7.25 -6.16 6.08
N TYR A 120 6.84 -6.01 7.34
CA TYR A 120 7.55 -6.57 8.49
C TYR A 120 7.54 -8.11 8.47
N GLU A 121 6.38 -8.74 8.23
CA GLU A 121 6.25 -10.19 8.11
C GLU A 121 7.13 -10.73 6.98
N LEU A 122 7.11 -10.09 5.80
CA LEU A 122 7.89 -10.52 4.66
C LEU A 122 9.40 -10.42 4.93
N THR A 123 9.85 -9.33 5.55
CA THR A 123 11.26 -9.12 5.90
C THR A 123 11.72 -10.14 6.94
N THR A 124 10.86 -10.43 7.92
CA THR A 124 11.12 -11.42 8.97
C THR A 124 11.25 -12.80 8.34
N LYS A 125 10.26 -13.22 7.53
CA LYS A 125 10.26 -14.52 6.85
C LYS A 125 11.47 -14.67 5.93
N TYR A 126 11.83 -13.64 5.17
CA TYR A 126 13.02 -13.67 4.32
C TYR A 126 14.30 -13.86 5.14
N SER A 127 14.40 -13.17 6.28
CA SER A 127 15.56 -13.28 7.18
C SER A 127 15.66 -14.68 7.80
N GLU A 128 14.53 -15.27 8.20
CA GLU A 128 14.45 -16.63 8.71
C GLU A 128 14.83 -17.67 7.63
N GLU A 129 14.30 -17.55 6.42
CA GLU A 129 14.64 -18.44 5.30
C GLU A 129 16.12 -18.32 4.91
N LYS A 130 16.65 -17.09 4.86
CA LYS A 130 18.08 -16.84 4.61
C LYS A 130 18.94 -17.54 5.67
N ARG A 131 18.59 -17.38 6.95
CA ARG A 131 19.30 -18.00 8.06
C ARG A 131 19.25 -19.54 7.97
N ALA A 132 18.07 -20.11 7.76
CA ALA A 132 17.89 -21.56 7.63
C ALA A 132 18.69 -22.13 6.45
N TYR A 133 18.76 -21.41 5.33
CA TYR A 133 19.57 -21.78 4.18
C TYR A 133 21.07 -21.80 4.50
N PHE A 134 21.59 -20.77 5.17
CA PHE A 134 23.01 -20.74 5.53
C PHE A 134 23.37 -21.76 6.60
N GLU A 135 22.53 -21.98 7.61
CA GLU A 135 22.69 -23.06 8.59
C GLU A 135 22.77 -24.44 7.87
N TYR A 136 21.88 -24.68 6.90
CA TYR A 136 21.92 -25.88 6.07
C TYR A 136 23.21 -26.04 5.26
N ILE A 137 23.73 -24.96 4.68
CA ILE A 137 25.00 -24.98 3.94
C ILE A 137 26.16 -25.28 4.89
N GLN A 138 26.19 -24.63 6.05
CA GLN A 138 27.25 -24.81 7.03
C GLN A 138 27.35 -26.27 7.47
N ASP A 139 26.22 -26.89 7.83
CA ASP A 139 26.15 -28.32 8.19
C ASP A 139 26.67 -29.22 7.07
N ARG A 140 26.34 -28.91 5.81
CA ARG A 140 26.83 -29.67 4.66
C ARG A 140 28.33 -29.53 4.47
N ILE A 141 28.89 -28.34 4.59
CA ILE A 141 30.33 -28.12 4.45
C ILE A 141 31.07 -28.89 5.56
N ASP A 142 30.60 -28.79 6.80
CA ASP A 142 31.19 -29.47 7.95
C ASP A 142 31.18 -30.99 7.77
N ALA A 143 30.00 -31.58 7.56
CA ALA A 143 29.87 -33.04 7.55
C ALA A 143 30.41 -33.69 6.26
N LYS A 144 30.25 -33.06 5.09
CA LYS A 144 30.57 -33.68 3.80
C LYS A 144 31.93 -33.30 3.24
N ILE A 145 32.48 -32.16 3.62
CA ILE A 145 33.74 -31.66 3.05
C ILE A 145 34.82 -31.68 4.11
N VAL A 146 34.66 -30.93 5.20
CA VAL A 146 35.70 -30.78 6.25
C VAL A 146 36.03 -32.13 6.86
N GLN A 147 35.02 -32.86 7.37
CA GLN A 147 35.23 -34.17 7.98
C GLN A 147 35.83 -35.18 6.99
N LYS A 148 35.36 -35.22 5.74
CA LYS A 148 35.87 -36.16 4.74
C LYS A 148 37.31 -35.88 4.34
N LEU A 149 37.71 -34.62 4.25
CA LEU A 149 39.10 -34.26 4.01
C LEU A 149 39.98 -34.61 5.21
N GLN A 150 39.48 -34.46 6.43
CA GLN A 150 40.17 -34.88 7.63
C GLN A 150 40.37 -36.39 7.69
N ASP A 151 39.36 -37.18 7.31
CA ASP A 151 39.45 -38.64 7.18
C ASP A 151 40.54 -39.02 6.15
N ILE A 152 40.55 -38.37 4.97
CA ILE A 152 41.58 -38.59 3.93
C ILE A 152 42.99 -38.29 4.45
N VAL A 153 43.19 -37.16 5.13
CA VAL A 153 44.50 -36.81 5.71
C VAL A 153 44.93 -37.85 6.74
N SER A 154 44.02 -38.31 7.59
CA SER A 154 44.29 -39.38 8.57
C SER A 154 44.69 -40.70 7.89
N ASP A 155 44.01 -41.09 6.82
CA ASP A 155 44.35 -42.32 6.09
C ASP A 155 45.69 -42.21 5.35
N ILE A 156 46.01 -41.04 4.79
CA ILE A 156 47.33 -40.74 4.24
C ILE A 156 48.40 -40.88 5.33
N GLU A 157 48.18 -40.36 6.54
CA GLU A 157 49.11 -40.48 7.66
C GLU A 157 49.32 -41.91 8.14
N LYS A 158 48.30 -42.77 8.05
CA LYS A 158 48.45 -44.22 8.28
C LYS A 158 49.28 -44.87 7.18
N LEU A 159 49.02 -44.54 5.91
CA LEU A 159 49.78 -45.05 4.77
C LEU A 159 51.25 -44.63 4.82
N GLN A 160 51.57 -43.41 5.29
CA GLN A 160 52.96 -42.96 5.47
C GLN A 160 53.76 -43.81 6.46
N LYS A 161 53.11 -44.59 7.33
CA LYS A 161 53.76 -45.48 8.31
C LYS A 161 54.04 -46.88 7.76
N THR A 162 53.64 -47.18 6.53
CA THR A 162 53.91 -48.47 5.88
C THR A 162 55.20 -48.41 5.05
N ASN A 163 55.68 -49.56 4.58
CA ASN A 163 56.82 -49.61 3.66
C ASN A 163 56.38 -49.18 2.25
N LEU A 164 56.58 -47.90 1.94
CA LEU A 164 56.35 -47.31 0.63
C LEU A 164 57.66 -47.19 -0.15
N ASP A 165 57.60 -47.36 -1.48
CA ASP A 165 58.73 -47.03 -2.34
C ASP A 165 58.88 -45.50 -2.54
N GLU A 166 59.99 -45.04 -3.14
CA GLU A 166 60.23 -43.60 -3.37
C GLU A 166 59.14 -42.93 -4.23
N LYS A 167 58.63 -43.61 -5.26
CA LYS A 167 57.61 -43.05 -6.17
C LYS A 167 56.27 -42.93 -5.45
N GLN A 168 55.89 -43.95 -4.71
CA GLN A 168 54.70 -43.98 -3.86
C GLN A 168 54.78 -42.89 -2.79
N THR A 169 55.93 -42.72 -2.14
CA THR A 169 56.16 -41.68 -1.14
C THR A 169 56.00 -40.27 -1.72
N ALA A 170 56.57 -40.02 -2.90
CA ALA A 170 56.43 -38.73 -3.57
C ALA A 170 54.98 -38.43 -3.99
N LEU A 171 54.25 -39.44 -4.49
CA LEU A 171 52.84 -39.31 -4.86
C LEU A 171 51.97 -39.03 -3.63
N LEU A 172 52.19 -39.77 -2.54
CA LEU A 172 51.45 -39.65 -1.29
C LEU A 172 51.64 -38.27 -0.66
N LYS A 173 52.86 -37.72 -0.72
CA LYS A 173 53.15 -36.35 -0.30
C LYS A 173 52.34 -35.32 -1.09
N LYS A 174 52.30 -35.45 -2.42
CA LYS A 174 51.53 -34.54 -3.28
C LYS A 174 50.02 -34.61 -3.00
N ILE A 175 49.48 -35.81 -2.74
CA ILE A 175 48.08 -35.98 -2.34
C ILE A 175 47.85 -35.33 -0.97
N LYS A 176 48.75 -35.52 0.00
CA LYS A 176 48.66 -34.89 1.32
C LYS A 176 48.59 -33.36 1.21
N ASP A 177 49.54 -32.76 0.49
CA ASP A 177 49.63 -31.31 0.33
C ASP A 177 48.34 -30.74 -0.31
N ASN A 178 47.83 -31.40 -1.35
CA ASN A 178 46.57 -31.01 -1.99
C ASN A 178 45.35 -31.18 -1.07
N SER A 179 45.26 -32.28 -0.32
CA SER A 179 44.16 -32.54 0.62
C SER A 179 44.18 -31.54 1.78
N THR A 180 45.35 -31.20 2.31
CA THR A 180 45.50 -30.18 3.36
C THR A 180 45.11 -28.79 2.84
N LEU A 181 45.54 -28.42 1.62
CA LEU A 181 45.14 -27.15 1.01
C LEU A 181 43.62 -27.07 0.82
N LEU A 182 42.98 -28.14 0.34
CA LEU A 182 41.52 -28.20 0.19
C LEU A 182 40.81 -28.12 1.54
N HIS A 183 41.35 -28.75 2.59
CA HIS A 183 40.78 -28.68 3.93
C HIS A 183 40.81 -27.25 4.46
N GLN A 184 41.94 -26.55 4.31
CA GLN A 184 42.06 -25.14 4.71
C GLN A 184 41.07 -24.24 3.94
N LYS A 185 40.95 -24.41 2.62
CA LYS A 185 39.96 -23.65 1.83
C LYS A 185 38.52 -23.94 2.24
N SER A 186 38.23 -25.18 2.65
CA SER A 186 36.89 -25.58 3.11
C SER A 186 36.54 -24.95 4.46
N ILE A 187 37.53 -24.81 5.35
CA ILE A 187 37.37 -24.08 6.62
C ILE A 187 37.13 -22.59 6.35
N GLN A 188 37.91 -21.97 5.46
CA GLN A 188 37.71 -20.57 5.06
C GLN A 188 36.30 -20.35 4.50
N LEU A 189 35.84 -21.20 3.58
CA LEU A 189 34.50 -21.12 3.01
C LEU A 189 33.40 -21.22 4.09
N LYS A 190 33.61 -22.08 5.09
CA LYS A 190 32.70 -22.18 6.24
C LYS A 190 32.68 -20.90 7.06
N ASP A 191 33.84 -20.32 7.33
CA ASP A 191 33.94 -19.07 8.10
C ASP A 191 33.30 -17.91 7.33
N ASP A 192 33.47 -17.84 6.01
CA ASP A 192 32.81 -16.86 5.15
C ASP A 192 31.28 -17.00 5.21
N VAL A 193 30.76 -18.22 5.06
CA VAL A 193 29.32 -18.52 5.20
C VAL A 193 28.79 -18.12 6.58
N ARG A 194 29.59 -18.30 7.64
CA ARG A 194 29.21 -17.91 9.00
C ARG A 194 29.23 -16.41 9.22
N ASN A 195 30.11 -15.68 8.52
CA ASN A 195 30.15 -14.22 8.59
C ASN A 195 28.95 -13.60 7.87
N ASP A 196 28.46 -14.22 6.79
CA ASP A 196 27.25 -13.76 6.08
C ASP A 196 25.93 -14.00 6.86
N LEU A 197 26.01 -14.78 7.95
CA LEU A 197 24.92 -15.07 8.91
C LEU A 197 24.80 -14.03 10.04
N ASN A 198 25.87 -13.29 10.37
CA ASN A 198 25.94 -12.33 11.48
C ASN A 198 25.84 -10.89 10.99
#